data_AF-A0AA51JE97-F1
#
_entry.id   AF-A0AA51JE97-F1
#
_cell.length_a   1.000
_cell.length_b   1.000
_cell.length_c   1.000
_cell.angle_alpha   90.00
_cell.angle_beta   90.00
_cell.angle_gamma   90.00
#
_symmetry.space_group_name_H-M   'P 1'
#
loop_
_entity.id
_entity.type
_entity.pdbx_description
1 polymer ?
#
loop_
_entity_poly.entity_id
_entity_poly.type
_entity_poly.pdbx_seq_one_letter_code
_entity_poly.pdbx_strand_id
1 'polypeptide(L)'
;YFDLNVFKVISLNTQFLKIFEAIEDRVVIVNITSLCAIKPMSGMAYYCSGKAAREMYFKVLSEEKKHVRVLNYSPGPVETAMIDYVLQEAVNENLREVFTSFKNQGTLLKPEMTAKKCMKVLLAGKFSPGEHVDYFD
;
A
#
# COMPACT_ATOMS: atom_id res chain seq x y z
N TYR A 1 9.83 2.66 13.45
CA TYR A 1 9.02 2.65 12.21
C TYR A 1 9.31 1.44 11.32
N PHE A 2 10.54 1.24 10.83
CA PHE A 2 10.88 0.17 9.85
C PHE A 2 10.68 -1.25 10.37
N ASP A 3 10.95 -1.51 11.66
CA ASP A 3 10.66 -2.82 12.27
C ASP A 3 9.21 -3.27 12.00
N LEU A 4 8.24 -2.41 12.32
CA LEU A 4 6.83 -2.70 12.09
C LEU A 4 6.45 -2.72 10.61
N ASN A 5 6.85 -1.68 9.87
CA ASN A 5 6.31 -1.43 8.53
C ASN A 5 7.04 -2.19 7.42
N VAL A 6 8.26 -2.68 7.66
CA VAL A 6 9.08 -3.38 6.66
C VAL A 6 9.50 -4.75 7.17
N PHE A 7 10.27 -4.84 8.26
CA PHE A 7 10.85 -6.12 8.67
C PHE A 7 9.79 -7.14 9.09
N LYS A 8 8.81 -6.76 9.92
CA LYS A 8 7.71 -7.65 10.32
C LYS A 8 6.84 -8.09 9.14
N VAL A 9 6.67 -7.24 8.13
CA VAL A 9 5.94 -7.58 6.90
C VAL A 9 6.68 -8.65 6.11
N ILE A 10 7.99 -8.46 5.94
CA ILE A 10 8.87 -9.45 5.29
C ILE A 10 8.81 -10.77 6.05
N SER A 11 9.03 -10.74 7.37
CA SER A 11 9.01 -11.95 8.21
C SER A 11 7.68 -12.68 8.15
N LEU A 12 6.54 -11.95 8.20
CA LEU A 12 5.22 -12.54 8.07
C LEU A 12 5.05 -13.28 6.74
N ASN A 13 5.40 -12.64 5.62
CA ASN A 13 5.25 -13.24 4.30
C ASN A 13 6.21 -14.42 4.09
N THR A 14 7.44 -14.33 4.60
CA THR A 14 8.39 -15.46 4.57
C THR A 14 7.84 -16.69 5.30
N GLN A 15 7.28 -16.52 6.50
CA GLN A 15 6.72 -17.66 7.25
C GLN A 15 5.41 -18.17 6.63
N PHE A 16 4.55 -17.26 6.17
CA PHE A 16 3.31 -17.61 5.50
C PHE A 16 3.58 -18.51 4.27
N LEU A 17 4.53 -18.11 3.41
CA LEU A 17 4.86 -18.87 2.20
C LEU A 17 5.48 -20.25 2.50
N LYS A 18 6.21 -20.40 3.61
CA LYS A 18 6.70 -21.71 4.06
C LYS A 18 5.56 -22.64 4.48
N ILE A 19 4.55 -22.10 5.17
CA ILE A 19 3.41 -22.90 5.65
C ILE A 19 2.53 -23.35 4.48
N PHE A 20 2.38 -22.51 3.45
CA PHE A 20 1.46 -22.75 2.33
C PHE A 20 2.18 -23.16 1.02
N GLU A 21 3.42 -23.66 1.11
CA GLU A 21 4.23 -24.05 -0.06
C GLU A 21 3.50 -25.05 -0.98
N ALA A 22 2.77 -26.02 -0.40
CA ALA A 22 2.04 -27.03 -1.16
C ALA A 22 0.83 -26.50 -1.95
N ILE A 23 0.38 -25.28 -1.68
CA ILE A 23 -0.75 -24.63 -2.36
C ILE A 23 -0.38 -23.23 -2.85
N GLU A 24 0.89 -23.03 -3.22
CA GLU A 24 1.44 -21.73 -3.62
C GLU A 24 0.65 -21.07 -4.75
N ASP A 25 0.11 -21.87 -5.68
CA ASP A 25 -0.74 -21.45 -6.80
C ASP A 25 -2.06 -20.78 -6.38
N ARG A 26 -2.50 -21.01 -5.14
CA ARG A 26 -3.70 -20.41 -4.55
C ARG A 26 -3.40 -19.19 -3.69
N VAL A 27 -2.12 -18.87 -3.49
CA VAL A 27 -1.71 -17.76 -2.64
C VAL A 27 -1.88 -16.44 -3.38
N VAL A 28 -2.58 -15.51 -2.72
CA VAL A 28 -2.68 -14.12 -3.15
C VAL A 28 -2.16 -13.24 -2.02
N ILE A 29 -1.18 -12.39 -2.33
CA ILE A 29 -0.61 -11.42 -1.40
C ILE A 29 -0.97 -10.02 -1.89
N VAL A 30 -1.53 -9.21 -0.98
CA VAL A 30 -1.87 -7.81 -1.24
C VAL A 30 -1.08 -6.93 -0.30
N ASN A 31 -0.20 -6.11 -0.85
CA ASN A 31 0.47 -5.04 -0.13
C ASN A 31 -0.31 -3.75 -0.29
N ILE A 32 -0.91 -3.26 0.79
CA ILE A 32 -1.50 -1.92 0.81
C ILE A 32 -0.38 -0.89 0.78
N THR A 33 -0.07 -0.39 -0.42
CA THR A 33 0.97 0.60 -0.69
C THR A 33 0.38 2.02 -0.64
N SER A 34 1.00 2.98 -1.30
CA SER A 34 0.56 4.37 -1.41
C SER A 34 1.27 5.03 -2.59
N LEU A 35 0.72 6.11 -3.13
CA LEU A 35 1.46 7.04 -4.00
C LEU A 35 2.83 7.44 -3.41
N CYS A 36 2.95 7.53 -2.08
CA CYS A 36 4.20 7.80 -1.37
C CYS A 36 5.29 6.73 -1.56
N ALA A 37 4.97 5.56 -2.12
CA ALA A 37 5.97 4.55 -2.49
C ALA A 37 6.78 4.97 -3.73
N ILE A 38 6.20 5.81 -4.59
CA ILE A 38 6.76 6.15 -5.91
C ILE A 38 6.92 7.65 -6.13
N LYS A 39 6.28 8.50 -5.31
CA LYS A 39 6.45 9.95 -5.31
C LYS A 39 6.84 10.45 -3.92
N PRO A 40 7.83 11.34 -3.79
CA PRO A 40 8.20 11.92 -2.51
C PRO A 40 7.11 12.87 -2.01
N MET A 41 6.97 12.92 -0.68
CA MET A 41 6.11 13.87 0.02
C MET A 41 6.88 14.42 1.21
N SER A 42 7.07 15.75 1.23
CA SER A 42 7.82 16.43 2.29
C SER A 42 7.17 16.19 3.65
N GLY A 43 7.98 16.00 4.70
CA GLY A 43 7.50 15.64 6.04
C GLY A 43 7.16 14.16 6.24
N MET A 44 7.15 13.33 5.19
CA MET A 44 6.78 11.91 5.25
C MET A 44 7.95 10.95 4.98
N ALA A 45 9.20 11.32 5.33
CA ALA A 45 10.40 10.57 4.95
C ALA A 45 10.36 9.07 5.32
N TYR A 46 10.01 8.73 6.56
CA TYR A 46 9.87 7.32 6.97
C TYR A 46 8.71 6.61 6.29
N TYR A 47 7.59 7.31 6.08
CA TYR A 47 6.43 6.74 5.41
C TYR A 47 6.73 6.40 3.95
N CYS A 48 7.27 7.36 3.20
CA CYS A 48 7.64 7.18 1.80
C CYS A 48 8.68 6.08 1.63
N SER A 49 9.80 6.14 2.37
CA SER A 49 10.85 5.12 2.28
C SER A 49 10.36 3.73 2.68
N GLY A 50 9.52 3.61 3.71
CA GLY A 50 8.94 2.33 4.10
C GLY A 50 7.98 1.77 3.05
N LYS A 51 7.13 2.59 2.44
CA LYS A 51 6.22 2.16 1.37
C LYS A 51 6.99 1.75 0.11
N ALA A 52 8.02 2.51 -0.27
CA ALA A 52 8.91 2.16 -1.38
C ALA A 52 9.63 0.83 -1.13
N ALA A 53 10.19 0.63 0.08
CA ALA A 53 10.86 -0.62 0.44
C ALA A 53 9.92 -1.83 0.39
N ARG A 54 8.70 -1.70 0.93
CA ARG A 54 7.68 -2.77 0.84
C ARG A 54 7.34 -3.10 -0.61
N GLU A 55 7.10 -2.07 -1.41
CA GLU A 55 6.71 -2.26 -2.81
C GLU A 55 7.80 -2.97 -3.60
N MET A 56 9.07 -2.57 -3.42
CA MET A 56 10.20 -3.26 -4.05
C MET A 56 10.33 -4.71 -3.57
N TYR A 57 10.18 -4.96 -2.27
CA TYR A 57 10.17 -6.32 -1.73
C TYR A 57 9.11 -7.21 -2.41
N PHE A 58 7.88 -6.71 -2.56
CA PHE A 58 6.81 -7.48 -3.20
C PHE A 58 6.99 -7.62 -4.71
N LYS A 59 7.62 -6.67 -5.39
CA LYS A 59 8.03 -6.80 -6.79
C LYS A 59 9.05 -7.93 -6.95
N VAL A 60 10.11 -7.94 -6.13
CA VAL A 60 11.11 -9.04 -6.13
C VAL A 60 10.45 -10.37 -5.82
N LEU A 61 9.58 -10.44 -4.81
CA LEU A 61 8.86 -11.67 -4.47
C LEU A 61 8.05 -12.22 -5.65
N SER A 62 7.38 -11.34 -6.41
CA SER A 62 6.61 -11.74 -7.59
C SER A 62 7.49 -12.19 -8.77
N GLU A 63 8.75 -11.75 -8.81
CA GLU A 63 9.74 -12.25 -9.76
C GLU A 63 10.26 -13.65 -9.37
N GLU A 64 10.46 -13.90 -8.08
CA GLU A 64 10.96 -15.18 -7.57
C GLU A 64 9.88 -16.28 -7.51
N LYS A 65 8.63 -15.91 -7.19
CA LYS A 65 7.52 -16.85 -6.95
C LYS A 65 6.40 -16.67 -7.98
N LYS A 66 6.63 -17.15 -9.20
CA LYS A 66 5.72 -16.95 -10.36
C LYS A 66 4.30 -17.53 -10.18
N HIS A 67 4.10 -18.48 -9.27
CA HIS A 67 2.78 -19.04 -8.96
C HIS A 67 2.01 -18.24 -7.91
N VAL A 68 2.69 -17.36 -7.16
CA VAL A 68 2.06 -16.47 -6.19
C VAL A 68 1.54 -15.21 -6.89
N ARG A 69 0.28 -14.88 -6.67
CA ARG A 69 -0.28 -13.61 -7.16
C ARG A 69 0.03 -12.50 -6.17
N VAL A 70 0.80 -11.50 -6.59
CA VAL A 70 1.19 -10.36 -5.74
C VAL A 70 0.65 -9.06 -6.33
N LEU A 71 -0.04 -8.27 -5.51
CA LEU A 71 -0.57 -6.95 -5.87
C LEU A 71 -0.05 -5.88 -4.90
N ASN A 72 0.48 -4.79 -5.43
CA ASN A 72 0.74 -3.56 -4.67
C ASN A 72 -0.43 -2.58 -4.91
N TYR A 73 -1.37 -2.51 -3.98
CA TYR A 73 -2.57 -1.68 -4.14
C TYR A 73 -2.44 -0.35 -3.38
N SER A 74 -2.47 0.78 -4.09
CA SER A 74 -2.52 2.12 -3.50
C SER A 74 -3.98 2.55 -3.35
N PRO A 75 -4.48 2.75 -2.11
CA PRO A 75 -5.90 2.93 -1.86
C PRO A 75 -6.43 4.34 -2.16
N GLY A 76 -5.58 5.28 -2.60
CA GLY A 76 -5.90 6.71 -2.67
C GLY A 76 -5.94 7.39 -1.28
N PRO A 77 -6.34 8.66 -1.20
CA PRO A 77 -6.51 9.38 0.06
C PRO A 77 -7.81 8.95 0.75
N VAL A 78 -7.71 8.18 1.84
CA VAL A 78 -8.88 7.58 2.52
C VAL A 78 -9.17 8.30 3.84
N GLU A 79 -10.43 8.68 4.05
CA GLU A 79 -10.93 9.27 5.28
C GLU A 79 -10.78 8.27 6.45
N THR A 80 -9.68 8.41 7.19
CA THR A 80 -9.30 7.53 8.31
C THR A 80 -8.59 8.35 9.38
N ALA A 81 -8.41 7.77 10.56
CA ALA A 81 -7.65 8.37 11.66
C ALA A 81 -6.20 8.76 11.26
N MET A 82 -5.62 8.18 10.21
CA MET A 82 -4.31 8.60 9.69
C MET A 82 -4.34 10.04 9.17
N ILE A 83 -5.41 10.43 8.49
CA ILE A 83 -5.56 11.82 7.98
C ILE A 83 -5.73 12.77 9.15
N ASP A 84 -6.57 12.43 10.14
CA ASP A 84 -6.77 13.26 11.33
C ASP A 84 -5.45 13.44 12.10
N TYR A 85 -4.67 12.37 12.24
CA TYR A 85 -3.34 12.43 12.85
C TYR A 85 -2.40 13.37 12.08
N VAL A 86 -2.36 13.31 10.75
CA VAL A 86 -1.53 14.22 9.94
C VAL A 86 -2.00 15.67 10.11
N LEU A 87 -3.31 15.92 10.12
CA LEU A 87 -3.86 17.27 10.31
C LEU A 87 -3.54 17.86 11.69
N GLN A 88 -3.49 17.01 12.73
CA GLN A 88 -3.23 17.43 14.11
C GLN A 88 -1.73 17.55 14.43
N GLU A 89 -0.94 16.56 14.02
CA GLU A 89 0.42 16.34 14.54
C GLU A 89 1.54 16.68 13.54
N ALA A 90 1.24 16.86 12.25
CA ALA A 90 2.30 17.11 11.27
C ALA A 90 2.99 18.46 11.54
N VAL A 91 4.30 18.44 11.80
CA VAL A 91 5.12 19.66 11.98
C VAL A 91 5.32 20.40 10.66
N ASN A 92 5.35 19.67 9.54
CA ASN A 92 5.50 20.26 8.21
C ASN A 92 4.20 20.94 7.78
N GLU A 93 4.21 22.27 7.68
CA GLU A 93 3.02 23.08 7.35
C GLU A 93 2.47 22.75 5.95
N ASN A 94 3.33 22.65 4.94
CA ASN A 94 2.92 22.28 3.58
C ASN A 94 2.21 20.92 3.57
N LEU A 95 2.68 19.96 4.37
CA LEU A 95 2.02 18.65 4.50
C LEU A 95 0.62 18.82 5.09
N ARG A 96 0.48 19.62 6.15
CA ARG A 96 -0.81 19.89 6.78
C ARG A 96 -1.78 20.59 5.82
N GLU A 97 -1.29 21.54 5.01
CA GLU A 97 -2.06 22.23 3.98
C GLU A 97 -2.55 21.29 2.88
N VAL A 98 -1.69 20.39 2.38
CA VAL A 98 -2.06 19.39 1.37
C VAL A 98 -3.21 18.50 1.87
N PHE A 99 -3.11 18.00 3.10
CA PHE A 99 -4.16 17.15 3.68
C PHE A 99 -5.43 17.94 4.03
N THR A 100 -5.29 19.22 4.43
CA THR A 100 -6.43 20.12 4.65
C THR A 100 -7.18 20.37 3.35
N SER A 101 -6.46 20.57 2.25
CA SER A 101 -7.02 20.71 0.91
C SER A 101 -7.83 19.49 0.50
N PHE A 102 -7.32 18.26 0.73
CA PHE A 102 -8.09 17.05 0.45
C PHE A 102 -9.43 16.99 1.21
N LYS A 103 -9.42 17.38 2.48
CA LYS A 103 -10.63 17.43 3.31
C LYS A 103 -11.63 18.48 2.80
N ASN A 104 -11.14 19.69 2.50
CA ASN A 104 -11.99 20.80 2.08
C ASN A 104 -12.57 20.62 0.67
N GLN A 105 -11.83 19.97 -0.24
CA GLN A 105 -12.27 19.69 -1.60
C GLN A 105 -13.15 18.45 -1.72
N GLY A 106 -13.35 17.69 -0.62
CA GLY A 106 -14.13 16.45 -0.63
C GLY A 106 -13.49 15.34 -1.49
N THR A 107 -12.16 15.36 -1.67
CA THR A 107 -11.45 14.36 -2.48
C THR A 107 -11.09 13.09 -1.70
N LEU A 108 -11.42 13.06 -0.40
CA LEU A 108 -11.22 11.88 0.45
C LEU A 108 -12.22 10.77 0.10
N LEU A 109 -11.69 9.57 -0.04
CA LEU A 109 -12.45 8.35 -0.28
C LEU A 109 -12.95 7.76 1.03
N LYS A 110 -14.16 7.23 1.02
CA LYS A 110 -14.61 6.34 2.10
C LYS A 110 -13.87 4.99 2.02
N PRO A 111 -13.55 4.35 3.16
CA PRO A 111 -12.87 3.05 3.17
C PRO A 111 -13.56 1.98 2.29
N GLU A 112 -14.89 1.97 2.26
CA GLU A 112 -15.66 1.00 1.48
C GLU A 112 -15.46 1.17 -0.03
N MET A 113 -15.24 2.41 -0.48
CA MET A 113 -15.04 2.69 -1.91
C MET A 113 -13.72 2.09 -2.40
N THR A 114 -12.64 2.34 -1.66
CA THR A 114 -11.31 1.82 -2.00
C THR A 114 -11.23 0.30 -1.82
N ALA A 115 -11.85 -0.25 -0.78
CA ALA A 115 -11.95 -1.70 -0.61
C ALA A 115 -12.70 -2.36 -1.78
N LYS A 116 -13.81 -1.78 -2.24
CA LYS A 116 -14.58 -2.29 -3.39
C LYS A 116 -13.77 -2.23 -4.68
N LYS A 117 -12.97 -1.19 -4.91
CA LYS A 117 -12.06 -1.10 -6.06
C LYS A 117 -10.97 -2.18 -5.98
N CYS A 118 -10.32 -2.35 -4.83
CA CYS A 118 -9.33 -3.42 -4.60
C CYS A 118 -9.90 -4.80 -4.94
N MET A 119 -11.09 -5.12 -4.42
CA MET A 119 -11.76 -6.40 -4.72
C MET A 119 -12.05 -6.59 -6.21
N LYS A 120 -12.47 -5.54 -6.92
CA LYS A 120 -12.67 -5.61 -8.38
C LYS A 120 -11.36 -5.92 -9.11
N VAL A 121 -10.25 -5.32 -8.71
CA VAL A 121 -8.92 -5.59 -9.29
C VAL A 121 -8.51 -7.05 -9.05
N LEU A 122 -8.69 -7.54 -7.82
CA LEU A 122 -8.34 -8.91 -7.44
C LEU A 122 -9.17 -9.96 -8.20
N LEU A 123 -10.48 -9.73 -8.32
CA LEU A 123 -11.41 -10.63 -9.03
C LEU A 123 -11.19 -10.60 -10.55
N ALA A 124 -10.83 -9.45 -11.12
CA ALA A 124 -10.50 -9.36 -12.54
C ALA A 124 -9.20 -10.12 -12.86
N GLY A 125 -8.21 -10.06 -11.96
CA GLY A 125 -6.95 -10.78 -12.10
C GLY A 125 -6.09 -10.36 -13.30
N LYS A 126 -6.30 -9.15 -13.84
CA LYS A 126 -5.64 -8.62 -15.05
C LYS A 126 -4.40 -7.75 -14.77
N PHE A 127 -3.80 -7.88 -13.58
CA PHE A 127 -2.62 -7.11 -13.20
C PHE A 127 -1.33 -7.92 -13.39
N SER A 128 -0.25 -7.24 -13.71
CA SER A 128 1.08 -7.85 -13.84
C SER A 128 1.62 -8.27 -12.46
N PRO A 129 2.50 -9.29 -12.37
CA PRO A 129 3.10 -9.69 -11.10
C PRO A 129 3.75 -8.51 -10.37
N GLY A 130 3.32 -8.23 -9.14
CA GLY A 130 3.87 -7.15 -8.32
C GLY A 130 3.51 -5.73 -8.79
N GLU A 131 2.55 -5.59 -9.71
CA GLU A 131 2.11 -4.29 -10.24
C GLU A 131 1.63 -3.34 -9.13
N HIS A 132 1.98 -2.07 -9.27
CA HIS A 132 1.39 -0.98 -8.50
C HIS A 132 0.09 -0.56 -9.18
N VAL A 133 -1.04 -0.77 -8.51
CA VAL A 133 -2.35 -0.31 -8.99
C VAL A 133 -2.87 0.71 -7.99
N ASP A 134 -3.11 1.93 -8.45
CA ASP A 134 -3.76 2.97 -7.67
C ASP A 134 -5.29 2.90 -7.81
N TYR A 135 -5.99 3.47 -6.83
CA TYR A 135 -7.44 3.60 -6.88
C TYR A 135 -7.92 4.32 -8.14
N PHE A 136 -7.16 5.32 -8.62
CA PHE A 136 -7.51 6.18 -9.75
C PHE A 136 -7.08 5.65 -11.12
N ASP A 137 -6.40 4.50 -11.20
CA ASP A 137 -6.12 3.79 -12.47
C ASP A 137 -7.39 3.13 -13.04
#